data_AF-A0A1G0GC67-F1
#
_entry.id   AF-A0A1G0GC67-F1
#
_cell.length_a   1.000
_cell.length_b   1.000
_cell.length_c   1.000
_cell.angle_alpha   90.00
_cell.angle_beta   90.00
_cell.angle_gamma   90.00
#
_symmetry.space_group_name_H-M   'P 1'
#
loop_
_entity.id
_entity.type
_entity.pdbx_description
1 polymer ?
#
loop_
_entity_poly.entity_id
_entity_poly.type
_entity_poly.pdbx_seq_one_letter_code
_entity_poly.pdbx_strand_id
1 'polypeptide(L)'
;MKTDVLSPGRKAQHTAKWARTMTKWLITYNRQSGARWNLVDFGGKAKAESRGIVDLLAVRKNHRVEISGLKRGDILEMVLIQTKGGSAPRPTPEDIARLKKVAKHHRAIAIVLAEWSKGQHLELYKLKRNEWVSVKPVDVFG
;
A
#
# COMPACT_ATOMS: atom_id res chain seq x y z
N MET A 1 32.84 -10.61 16.65
CA MET A 1 31.58 -9.83 16.51
C MET A 1 30.43 -10.85 16.56
N LYS A 2 29.64 -10.91 17.65
CA LYS A 2 28.50 -11.85 17.71
C LYS A 2 27.45 -11.36 16.73
N THR A 3 27.15 -12.15 15.70
CA THR A 3 25.98 -11.95 14.85
C THR A 3 24.76 -12.06 15.76
N ASP A 4 24.12 -10.92 16.03
CA ASP A 4 22.85 -10.90 16.77
C ASP A 4 21.77 -11.50 15.85
N VAL A 5 21.63 -12.83 15.91
CA VAL A 5 20.66 -13.57 15.12
C VAL A 5 19.29 -13.26 15.70
N LEU A 6 18.61 -12.28 15.10
CA LEU A 6 17.23 -11.94 15.41
C LEU A 6 16.36 -13.21 15.37
N SER A 7 15.51 -13.39 16.38
CA SER A 7 14.51 -14.47 16.35
C SER A 7 13.62 -14.34 15.08
N PRO A 8 13.06 -15.45 14.57
CA PRO A 8 12.23 -15.42 13.36
C PRO A 8 11.12 -14.37 13.40
N GLY A 9 10.45 -14.21 14.55
CA GLY A 9 9.41 -13.20 14.74
C GLY A 9 9.94 -11.75 14.69
N ARG A 10 11.09 -11.48 15.33
CA ARG A 10 11.73 -10.15 15.26
C ARG A 10 12.21 -9.82 13.84
N LYS A 11 12.73 -10.82 13.11
CA LYS A 11 13.11 -10.68 11.70
C LYS A 11 11.90 -10.34 10.83
N ALA A 12 10.78 -11.05 11.00
CA ALA A 12 9.54 -10.81 10.27
C ALA A 12 8.96 -9.41 10.53
N GLN A 13 8.93 -8.96 11.79
CA GLN A 13 8.50 -7.60 12.15
C GLN A 13 9.41 -6.54 11.54
N HIS A 14 10.72 -6.78 11.54
CA HIS A 14 11.68 -5.88 10.93
C HIS A 14 11.46 -5.77 9.41
N THR A 15 11.29 -6.89 8.71
CA THR A 15 11.02 -6.89 7.26
C THR A 15 9.68 -6.24 6.92
N ALA A 16 8.62 -6.46 7.71
CA ALA A 16 7.33 -5.80 7.52
C ALA A 16 7.43 -4.28 7.70
N LYS A 17 8.19 -3.82 8.71
CA LYS A 17 8.46 -2.40 8.91
C LYS A 17 9.19 -1.80 7.70
N TRP A 18 10.22 -2.48 7.20
CA TRP A 18 10.95 -2.03 6.02
C TRP A 18 10.09 -2.01 4.78
N ALA A 19 9.22 -3.00 4.56
CA ALA A 19 8.27 -3.00 3.46
C ALA A 19 7.43 -1.71 3.47
N ARG A 20 6.79 -1.37 4.61
CA ARG A 20 6.02 -0.13 4.74
C ARG A 20 6.86 1.12 4.49
N THR A 21 8.05 1.21 5.09
CA THR A 21 8.96 2.35 4.89
C THR A 21 9.32 2.53 3.42
N MET A 22 9.70 1.45 2.73
CA MET A 22 10.08 1.49 1.33
C MET A 22 8.90 1.82 0.42
N THR A 23 7.69 1.31 0.73
CA THR A 23 6.48 1.69 0.00
C THR A 23 6.17 3.17 0.15
N LYS A 24 6.26 3.74 1.35
CA LYS A 24 6.07 5.18 1.56
C LYS A 24 7.11 6.01 0.80
N TRP A 25 8.38 5.59 0.85
CA TRP A 25 9.46 6.25 0.12
C TRP A 25 9.18 6.24 -1.39
N LEU A 26 8.83 5.08 -1.95
CA LEU A 26 8.54 4.92 -3.37
C LEU A 26 7.41 5.85 -3.83
N ILE A 27 6.30 5.91 -3.10
CA ILE A 27 5.14 6.75 -3.43
C ILE A 27 5.49 8.24 -3.30
N THR A 28 6.28 8.60 -2.28
CA THR A 28 6.71 9.98 -2.07
C THR A 28 7.71 10.44 -3.13
N TYR A 29 8.57 9.55 -3.61
CA TYR A 29 9.61 9.86 -4.58
C TYR A 29 9.10 9.82 -6.03
N ASN A 30 8.14 8.93 -6.36
CA ASN A 30 7.47 8.90 -7.67
C ASN A 30 6.42 10.01 -7.80
N ARG A 31 6.84 11.25 -7.57
CA ARG A 31 6.04 12.44 -7.81
C ARG A 31 6.09 12.80 -9.28
N GLN A 32 5.14 12.28 -10.05
CA GLN A 32 4.82 12.86 -11.36
C GLN A 32 3.79 13.98 -11.21
N SER A 33 3.57 14.73 -12.29
CA SER A 33 2.72 15.92 -12.33
C SER A 33 1.30 15.64 -11.80
N GLY A 34 0.89 16.39 -10.78
CA GLY A 34 -0.45 16.23 -10.19
C GLY A 34 -0.51 16.58 -8.70
N ALA A 35 -1.69 16.34 -8.12
CA ALA A 35 -1.88 16.52 -6.68
C ALA A 35 -1.09 15.48 -5.88
N ARG A 36 -0.45 15.93 -4.80
CA ARG A 36 0.37 15.11 -3.92
C ARG A 36 -0.45 13.99 -3.25
N TRP A 37 0.09 12.77 -3.27
CA TRP A 37 -0.36 11.68 -2.40
C TRP A 37 0.07 11.90 -0.94
N ASN A 38 -0.91 11.82 -0.04
CA ASN A 38 -0.72 11.76 1.40
C ASN A 38 -0.88 10.32 1.85
N LEU A 39 -0.09 9.91 2.84
CA LEU A 39 -0.02 8.53 3.30
C LEU A 39 -0.46 8.44 4.75
N VAL A 40 -1.39 7.52 5.02
CA VAL A 40 -1.80 7.13 6.36
C VAL A 40 -1.27 5.71 6.62
N ASP A 41 -0.64 5.51 7.77
CA ASP A 41 -0.11 4.23 8.21
C ASP A 41 -0.98 3.66 9.31
N PHE A 42 -1.50 2.45 9.11
CA PHE A 42 -2.38 1.76 10.05
C PHE A 42 -1.64 0.79 10.96
N GLY A 43 -0.30 0.79 11.00
CA GLY A 43 0.49 -0.04 11.91
C GLY A 43 0.09 0.16 13.38
N GLY A 44 0.05 -0.94 14.16
CA GLY A 44 -0.36 -0.89 15.57
C GLY A 44 0.63 -0.15 16.48
N LYS A 45 0.13 0.32 17.64
CA LYS A 45 0.90 1.09 18.66
C LYS A 45 2.23 0.45 19.08
N ALA A 46 2.36 -0.87 18.98
CA ALA A 46 3.55 -1.63 19.36
C ALA A 46 4.38 -2.16 18.17
N LYS A 47 4.23 -1.60 16.96
CA LYS A 47 4.79 -2.16 15.70
C LYS A 47 4.22 -3.54 15.32
N ALA A 48 3.25 -4.04 16.10
CA ALA A 48 2.45 -5.22 15.77
C ALA A 48 1.52 -4.92 14.58
N GLU A 49 1.18 -5.95 13.82
CA GLU A 49 0.22 -5.86 12.73
C GLU A 49 -1.12 -5.37 13.28
N SER A 50 -1.73 -4.39 12.61
CA SER A 50 -3.11 -4.04 12.87
C SER A 50 -3.98 -5.22 12.47
N ARG A 51 -5.12 -5.42 13.16
CA ARG A 51 -6.08 -6.48 12.79
C ARG A 51 -6.66 -6.29 11.38
N GLY A 52 -6.49 -5.10 10.78
CA GLY A 52 -7.00 -4.74 9.46
C GLY A 52 -6.15 -5.30 8.31
N ILE A 53 -6.81 -5.53 7.17
CA ILE A 53 -6.19 -6.01 5.92
C ILE A 53 -5.65 -4.86 5.04
N VAL A 54 -5.41 -3.69 5.64
CA VAL A 54 -4.85 -2.54 4.92
C VAL A 54 -3.75 -1.98 5.80
N ASP A 55 -2.52 -1.97 5.28
CA ASP A 55 -1.36 -1.45 6.00
C ASP A 55 -1.21 0.06 5.80
N LEU A 56 -1.42 0.53 4.57
CA LEU A 56 -1.30 1.93 4.20
C LEU A 56 -2.52 2.37 3.37
N LEU A 57 -2.93 3.62 3.54
CA LEU A 57 -3.84 4.33 2.64
C LEU A 57 -3.05 5.46 1.97
N ALA A 58 -3.08 5.51 0.64
CA ALA A 58 -2.68 6.70 -0.10
C ALA A 58 -3.94 7.47 -0.50
N VAL A 59 -3.97 8.77 -0.22
CA VAL A 59 -5.08 9.67 -0.56
C VAL A 59 -4.57 10.97 -1.18
N ARG A 60 -5.25 11.46 -2.21
CA ARG A 60 -4.97 12.76 -2.82
C ARG A 60 -6.26 13.46 -3.25
N LYS A 61 -6.17 14.76 -3.50
CA LYS A 61 -7.24 15.49 -4.20
C LYS A 61 -7.29 15.06 -5.67
N ASN A 62 -8.51 14.91 -6.19
CA ASN A 62 -8.74 14.69 -7.60
C ASN A 62 -8.97 16.04 -8.30
N HIS A 63 -8.00 16.46 -9.10
CA HIS A 63 -8.10 17.68 -9.92
C HIS A 63 -8.47 17.39 -11.38
N ARG A 64 -8.76 16.14 -11.73
CA ARG A 64 -9.05 15.70 -13.11
C ARG A 64 -10.55 15.60 -13.42
N VAL A 65 -11.39 15.51 -12.38
CA VAL A 65 -12.84 15.33 -12.53
C VAL A 65 -13.56 16.58 -12.04
N GLU A 66 -14.51 17.04 -12.85
CA GLU A 66 -15.48 18.07 -12.48
C GLU A 66 -16.82 17.39 -12.18
N ILE A 67 -17.38 17.68 -11.00
CA ILE A 67 -18.70 17.21 -10.61
C ILE A 67 -19.55 18.46 -10.35
N SER A 68 -20.74 18.50 -10.95
CA SER A 68 -21.67 19.61 -10.76
C SER A 68 -21.91 19.89 -9.27
N GLY A 69 -21.78 21.15 -8.88
CA GLY A 69 -21.92 21.59 -7.49
C GLY A 69 -20.67 21.42 -6.61
N LEU A 70 -19.56 20.85 -7.12
CA LEU A 70 -18.29 20.73 -6.40
C LEU A 70 -17.19 21.55 -7.09
N LYS A 71 -16.25 22.06 -6.29
CA LYS A 71 -15.04 22.71 -6.80
C LYS A 71 -13.98 21.68 -7.16
N ARG A 72 -13.09 22.07 -8.08
CA ARG A 72 -11.91 21.28 -8.44
C ARG A 72 -11.08 20.97 -7.19
N GLY A 73 -10.88 19.69 -6.92
CA GLY A 73 -10.12 19.20 -5.76
C GLY A 73 -10.93 19.00 -4.47
N ASP A 74 -12.25 19.15 -4.51
CA ASP A 74 -13.12 18.75 -3.40
C ASP A 74 -13.22 17.23 -3.27
N ILE A 75 -13.04 16.51 -4.38
CA ILE A 75 -13.09 15.04 -4.42
C ILE A 75 -11.72 14.47 -4.07
N LEU A 76 -11.73 13.34 -3.37
CA LEU A 76 -10.52 12.58 -3.04
C LEU A 76 -10.46 11.27 -3.84
N GLU A 77 -9.24 10.88 -4.20
CA GLU A 77 -8.93 9.53 -4.67
C GLU A 77 -8.20 8.77 -3.56
N MET A 78 -8.53 7.49 -3.40
CA MET A 78 -7.96 6.62 -2.37
C MET A 78 -7.43 5.32 -2.98
N VAL A 79 -6.22 4.94 -2.59
CA VAL A 79 -5.60 3.65 -2.92
C VAL A 79 -5.32 2.90 -1.62
N LEU A 80 -5.90 1.71 -1.50
CA LEU A 80 -5.64 0.81 -0.37
C LEU A 80 -4.40 -0.02 -0.66
N ILE A 81 -3.48 -0.11 0.29
CA ILE A 81 -2.20 -0.78 0.10
C ILE A 81 -1.98 -1.82 1.21
N GLN A 82 -1.78 -3.06 0.78
CA GLN A 82 -1.21 -4.12 1.61
C GLN A 82 0.30 -4.19 1.34
N THR A 83 1.09 -4.35 2.39
CA THR A 83 2.54 -4.52 2.30
C THR A 83 2.93 -5.94 2.71
N LYS A 84 3.95 -6.50 2.04
CA LYS A 84 4.54 -7.79 2.40
C LYS A 84 6.06 -7.65 2.43
N GLY A 85 6.65 -8.17 3.51
CA GLY A 85 8.09 -8.08 3.76
C GLY A 85 8.74 -9.46 3.81
N GLY A 86 9.85 -9.63 3.10
CA GLY A 86 10.61 -10.89 3.07
C GLY A 86 9.82 -12.03 2.44
N SER A 87 9.84 -13.20 3.08
CA SER A 87 9.14 -14.40 2.60
C SER A 87 7.68 -14.49 3.07
N ALA A 88 7.06 -13.37 3.45
CA ALA A 88 5.67 -13.36 3.87
C ALA A 88 4.76 -13.75 2.69
N PRO A 89 3.78 -14.65 2.87
CA PRO A 89 2.93 -15.10 1.78
C PRO A 89 2.06 -13.95 1.25
N ARG A 90 1.74 -14.02 -0.04
CA ARG A 90 0.75 -13.15 -0.68
C ARG A 90 -0.63 -13.27 -0.03
N PRO A 91 -1.49 -12.25 -0.18
CA PRO A 91 -2.88 -12.32 0.29
C PRO A 91 -3.61 -13.54 -0.26
N THR A 92 -4.34 -14.22 0.62
CA THR A 92 -5.17 -15.39 0.28
C THR A 92 -6.42 -14.96 -0.52
N PRO A 93 -7.18 -15.91 -1.10
CA PRO A 93 -8.48 -15.59 -1.72
C PRO A 93 -9.46 -14.91 -0.74
N GLU A 94 -9.43 -15.29 0.54
CA GLU A 94 -10.24 -14.65 1.58
C GLU A 94 -9.80 -13.20 1.83
N ASP A 95 -8.49 -12.95 1.92
CA ASP A 95 -7.94 -11.60 2.05
C ASP A 95 -8.32 -10.72 0.86
N ILE A 96 -8.25 -11.26 -0.37
CA ILE A 96 -8.68 -10.58 -1.60
C ILE A 96 -10.17 -10.22 -1.52
N ALA A 97 -11.03 -11.14 -1.06
CA ALA A 97 -12.45 -10.87 -0.89
C ALA A 97 -12.70 -9.75 0.13
N ARG A 98 -11.98 -9.75 1.26
CA ARG A 98 -12.04 -8.69 2.28
C ARG A 98 -11.55 -7.35 1.72
N LEU A 99 -10.41 -7.31 1.05
CA LEU A 99 -9.86 -6.12 0.40
C LEU A 99 -10.86 -5.50 -0.59
N LYS A 100 -11.50 -6.32 -1.42
CA LYS A 100 -12.53 -5.85 -2.37
C LYS A 100 -13.75 -5.26 -1.66
N LYS A 101 -14.20 -5.86 -0.56
CA LYS A 101 -15.28 -5.31 0.27
C LYS A 101 -14.90 -3.95 0.85
N VAL A 102 -13.70 -3.82 1.41
CA VAL A 102 -13.18 -2.54 1.97
C VAL A 102 -13.04 -1.48 0.88
N ALA A 103 -12.47 -1.83 -0.28
CA ALA A 103 -12.33 -0.93 -1.42
C ALA A 103 -13.68 -0.43 -1.93
N LYS A 104 -14.67 -1.33 -2.06
CA LYS A 104 -16.04 -0.95 -2.45
C LYS A 104 -16.67 0.00 -1.43
N HIS A 105 -16.57 -0.33 -0.13
CA HIS A 105 -17.17 0.46 0.94
C HIS A 105 -16.60 1.89 0.98
N HIS A 106 -15.27 2.03 0.85
CA HIS A 106 -14.62 3.34 0.85
C HIS A 106 -14.52 3.98 -0.54
N ARG A 107 -15.00 3.33 -1.61
CA ARG A 107 -14.85 3.81 -3.01
C ARG A 107 -13.39 4.05 -3.39
N ALA A 108 -12.49 3.16 -2.96
CA ALA A 108 -11.09 3.19 -3.35
C ALA A 108 -10.94 2.89 -4.85
N ILE A 109 -10.07 3.62 -5.53
CA ILE A 109 -9.85 3.50 -6.97
C ILE A 109 -8.92 2.34 -7.34
N ALA A 110 -8.13 1.86 -6.37
CA ALA A 110 -7.24 0.73 -6.54
C ALA A 110 -6.95 0.03 -5.20
N ILE A 111 -6.63 -1.26 -5.31
CA ILE A 111 -6.00 -2.05 -4.26
C ILE A 111 -4.62 -2.43 -4.78
N VAL A 112 -3.59 -2.16 -3.98
CA VAL A 112 -2.20 -2.43 -4.32
C VAL A 112 -1.57 -3.35 -3.28
N LEU A 113 -0.81 -4.31 -3.76
CA LEU A 113 0.12 -5.09 -2.96
C LEU A 113 1.54 -4.58 -3.25
N ALA A 114 2.26 -4.23 -2.19
CA ALA A 114 3.65 -3.81 -2.26
C ALA A 114 4.53 -4.86 -1.59
N GLU A 115 5.43 -5.48 -2.35
CA GLU A 115 6.29 -6.56 -1.88
C GLU A 115 7.74 -6.10 -1.81
N TRP A 116 8.35 -6.26 -0.64
CA TRP A 116 9.72 -5.88 -0.41
C TRP A 116 10.52 -7.02 0.19
N SER A 117 11.69 -7.30 -0.40
CA SER A 117 12.68 -8.21 0.15
C SER A 117 14.03 -7.50 0.25
N LYS A 118 14.83 -7.85 1.27
CA LYS A 118 16.14 -7.23 1.47
C LYS A 118 17.04 -7.48 0.26
N GLY A 119 17.64 -6.42 -0.28
CA GLY A 119 18.51 -6.49 -1.46
C GLY A 119 17.76 -6.56 -2.80
N GLN A 120 16.43 -6.49 -2.79
CA GLN A 120 15.60 -6.43 -3.99
C GLN A 120 14.88 -5.10 -4.11
N HIS A 121 14.45 -4.78 -5.32
CA HIS A 121 13.58 -3.65 -5.57
C HIS A 121 12.18 -3.93 -5.01
N LEU A 122 11.49 -2.86 -4.60
CA LEU A 122 10.10 -2.94 -4.20
C LEU A 122 9.24 -3.21 -5.44
N GLU A 123 8.45 -4.28 -5.41
CA GLU A 123 7.52 -4.62 -6.48
C GLU A 123 6.10 -4.18 -6.12
N LEU A 124 5.36 -3.70 -7.12
CA LEU A 124 3.97 -3.31 -6.97
C LEU A 124 3.07 -4.16 -7.85
N TYR A 125 1.94 -4.55 -7.27
CA TYR A 125 0.90 -5.28 -7.96
C TYR A 125 -0.44 -4.60 -7.73
N LYS A 126 -1.21 -4.39 -8.78
CA LYS A 126 -2.60 -3.92 -8.70
C LYS A 126 -3.53 -5.13 -8.76
N LEU A 127 -4.49 -5.20 -7.84
CA LEU A 127 -5.53 -6.23 -7.91
C LEU A 127 -6.46 -5.94 -9.10
N LYS A 128 -6.54 -6.87 -10.05
CA LYS A 128 -7.52 -6.86 -11.13
C LYS A 128 -8.35 -8.13 -11.06
N ARG A 129 -9.67 -7.99 -10.93
CA ARG A 129 -10.60 -9.11 -10.66
C ARG A 129 -10.22 -9.86 -9.39
N ASN A 130 -9.41 -10.92 -9.49
CA ASN A 130 -8.90 -11.73 -8.38
C ASN A 130 -7.39 -12.02 -8.53
N GLU A 131 -6.69 -11.29 -9.40
CA GLU A 131 -5.28 -11.53 -9.73
C GLU A 131 -4.42 -10.30 -9.44
N TRP A 132 -3.19 -10.57 -9.02
CA TRP A 132 -2.16 -9.56 -8.79
C TRP A 132 -1.39 -9.32 -10.08
N VAL A 133 -1.62 -8.17 -10.70
CA VAL A 133 -0.95 -7.78 -11.95
C VAL A 133 0.15 -6.80 -11.64
N SER A 134 1.38 -7.10 -12.09
CA SER A 134 2.53 -6.21 -11.91
C SER A 134 2.28 -4.84 -12.55
N VAL A 135 2.64 -3.78 -11.85
CA VAL A 135 2.44 -2.38 -12.27
C VAL A 135 3.64 -1.52 -11.90
N LYS A 136 3.88 -0.46 -12.67
CA LYS A 136 4.84 0.57 -12.30
C LYS A 136 4.20 1.55 -11.31
N PRO A 137 4.99 2.25 -10.49
CA PRO A 137 4.45 3.25 -9.57
C PRO A 137 3.62 4.33 -10.27
N VAL A 138 4.03 4.74 -11.48
CA VAL A 138 3.30 5.73 -12.30
C VAL A 138 1.89 5.26 -12.69
N ASP A 139 1.68 3.95 -12.91
CA ASP A 139 0.38 3.43 -13.34
C ASP A 139 -0.70 3.52 -12.24
N VAL A 140 -0.28 3.76 -10.99
CA VAL A 140 -1.15 3.87 -9.82
C VAL A 140 -1.09 5.28 -9.22
N PHE A 141 0.11 5.82 -9.06
CA PHE A 141 0.38 7.03 -8.30
C PHE A 141 0.74 8.25 -9.16
N GLY A 142 0.74 8.11 -10.50
CA GLY A 142 0.87 9.24 -11.44
C GLY A 142 -0.41 10.04 -11.65
#